data_AF-A0A3A4KP67-F1
#
_entry.id   AF-A0A3A4KP67-F1
#
_cell.length_a   1.000
_cell.length_b   1.000
_cell.length_c   1.000
_cell.angle_alpha   90.00
_cell.angle_beta   90.00
_cell.angle_gamma   90.00
#
_symmetry.space_group_name_H-M   'P 1'
#
loop_
_entity.id
_entity.type
_entity.pdbx_description
1 polymer ?
#
loop_
_entity_poly.entity_id
_entity_poly.type
_entity_poly.pdbx_seq_one_letter_code
_entity_poly.pdbx_strand_id
1 'polypeptide(L)' 'MGRLISTAPHSEDPRPAQRRARQAALLARIFGDALPDTTRDERDPESGTAGSSDEWLRSQVPPHHG' A
#
# COMPACT_ATOMS: atom_id res chain seq x y z
N MET A 1 -6.96 -16.36 57.63
CA MET A 1 -7.33 -16.99 56.34
C MET A 1 -8.00 -15.94 55.47
N GLY A 2 -7.32 -15.42 54.45
CA GLY A 2 -7.86 -14.41 53.54
C GLY A 2 -6.93 -14.28 52.34
N ARG A 3 -7.44 -14.67 51.16
CA ARG A 3 -6.70 -14.91 49.91
C ARG A 3 -6.19 -13.59 49.31
N LEU A 4 -4.92 -13.52 48.96
CA LEU A 4 -4.36 -12.45 48.13
C LEU A 4 -4.91 -12.59 46.71
N ILE A 5 -5.64 -11.59 46.23
CA ILE A 5 -5.96 -11.45 44.80
C ILE A 5 -4.81 -10.66 44.19
N SER A 6 -3.85 -11.37 43.59
CA SER A 6 -2.78 -10.75 42.80
C SER A 6 -3.34 -10.41 41.42
N THR A 7 -3.84 -9.19 41.24
CA THR A 7 -3.93 -8.59 39.91
C THR A 7 -2.54 -8.10 39.56
N ALA A 8 -1.76 -8.93 38.86
CA ALA A 8 -0.60 -8.44 38.14
C ALA A 8 -1.11 -7.53 36.99
N PRO A 9 -0.56 -6.33 36.78
CA PRO A 9 -0.86 -5.58 35.57
C PRO A 9 -0.34 -6.37 34.37
N HIS A 10 -1.23 -6.67 33.43
CA HIS A 10 -0.87 -7.25 32.13
C HIS A 10 -0.16 -6.15 31.34
N SER A 11 1.18 -6.10 31.41
CA SER A 11 1.98 -5.26 30.51
C SER A 11 1.97 -5.91 29.12
N GLU A 12 0.86 -5.77 28.39
CA GLU A 12 0.78 -6.09 26.96
C GLU A 12 1.44 -4.99 26.12
N ASP A 13 2.69 -4.64 26.42
CA ASP A 13 3.48 -3.90 25.46
C ASP A 13 4.03 -4.89 24.41
N PRO A 14 3.57 -4.82 23.15
CA PRO A 14 4.05 -5.71 22.12
C PRO A 14 5.55 -5.54 21.97
N ARG A 15 6.27 -6.67 21.88
CA ARG A 15 7.71 -6.69 21.64
C ARG A 15 8.04 -5.80 20.42
N PRO A 16 9.17 -5.08 20.41
CA PRO A 16 9.51 -4.13 19.35
C PRO A 16 9.38 -4.69 17.92
N ALA A 17 9.71 -5.96 17.71
CA ALA A 17 9.54 -6.64 16.41
C ALA A 17 8.08 -6.73 15.96
N GLN A 18 7.15 -7.04 16.87
CA GLN A 18 5.72 -7.14 16.57
C GLN A 18 5.13 -5.78 16.20
N ARG A 19 5.59 -4.70 16.86
CA ARG A 19 5.20 -3.34 16.48
C ARG A 19 5.67 -3.00 15.08
N ARG A 20 6.93 -3.28 14.73
CA ARG A 20 7.47 -3.04 13.39
C ARG A 20 6.71 -3.81 12.32
N ALA A 21 6.42 -5.09 12.56
CA ALA A 21 5.65 -5.91 11.64
C ALA A 21 4.23 -5.35 11.42
N ARG A 22 3.54 -4.92 12.49
CA ARG A 22 2.22 -4.28 12.38
C ARG A 22 2.27 -2.98 11.57
N GLN A 23 3.28 -2.13 11.80
CA GLN A 23 3.43 -0.89 11.04
C GLN A 23 3.74 -1.16 9.56
N ALA A 24 4.60 -2.13 9.26
CA ALA A 24 4.89 -2.53 7.88
C ALA A 24 3.63 -3.04 7.16
N ALA A 25 2.79 -3.84 7.82
CA ALA A 25 1.53 -4.32 7.26
C ALA A 25 0.54 -3.18 6.96
N LEU A 26 0.44 -2.17 7.83
CA LEU A 26 -0.42 -1.01 7.61
C LEU A 26 0.07 -0.16 6.44
N LEU A 27 1.38 0.06 6.33
CA LEU A 27 1.97 0.76 5.21
C LEU A 27 1.71 0.01 3.90
N ALA A 28 1.92 -1.31 3.89
CA ALA A 28 1.66 -2.13 2.71
C ALA A 28 0.19 -2.14 2.29
N ARG A 29 -0.74 -2.07 3.25
CA ARG A 29 -2.18 -2.00 2.96
C ARG A 29 -2.58 -0.71 2.23
N ILE A 30 -1.92 0.40 2.53
CA ILE A 30 -2.22 1.73 1.98
C ILE A 30 -1.42 1.97 0.71
N PHE A 31 -0.14 1.66 0.72
CA PHE A 31 0.81 2.02 -0.34
C PHE A 31 1.18 0.87 -1.27
N GLY A 32 0.81 -0.36 -0.94
CA GLY A 32 1.30 -1.56 -1.62
C GLY A 32 2.62 -2.05 -1.04
N ASP A 33 3.12 -3.17 -1.57
CA ASP A 33 4.44 -3.70 -1.27
C ASP A 33 5.56 -2.80 -1.84
N ALA A 34 6.82 -3.24 -1.67
CA ALA A 34 7.95 -2.53 -2.25
C ALA A 34 7.79 -2.40 -3.78
N LEU A 35 8.34 -1.33 -4.34
CA LEU A 35 8.32 -1.15 -5.80
C LEU A 35 8.92 -2.39 -6.49
N PRO A 36 8.43 -2.76 -7.69
CA PRO A 36 9.02 -3.82 -8.48
C PRO A 36 10.52 -3.59 -8.69
N ASP A 37 11.30 -4.68 -8.75
CA ASP A 37 12.73 -4.62 -9.04
C ASP A 37 13.04 -4.07 -10.44
N THR A 38 12.05 -4.06 -11.32
CA THR A 38 12.15 -3.57 -12.69
C THR A 38 11.37 -2.27 -12.89
N THR A 39 11.92 -1.39 -13.70
CA THR A 39 11.25 -0.15 -14.09
C THR A 39 10.11 -0.43 -15.08
N ARG A 40 9.32 0.58 -15.44
CA ARG A 40 8.24 0.41 -16.43
C ARG A 40 8.78 0.10 -17.82
N ASP A 41 9.92 0.65 -18.20
CA ASP A 41 10.56 0.46 -19.51
C ASP A 41 11.21 -0.92 -19.69
N GLU A 42 11.64 -1.56 -18.60
CA GLU A 42 12.18 -2.92 -18.60
C GLU A 42 11.10 -4.01 -18.65
N ARG A 43 9.84 -3.64 -18.36
CA ARG A 43 8.69 -4.55 -18.39
C ARG A 43 8.06 -4.56 -19.78
N ASP A 44 7.68 -5.73 -20.26
CA ASP A 44 7.00 -5.88 -21.54
C ASP A 44 5.70 -5.06 -21.55
N PRO A 45 5.48 -4.16 -22.53
CA PRO A 45 4.25 -3.36 -22.64
C PRO A 45 2.97 -4.18 -22.84
N GLU A 46 3.09 -5.46 -23.19
CA GLU A 46 1.97 -6.35 -23.46
C GLU A 46 1.30 -6.88 -22.17
N SER A 47 0.46 -6.04 -21.55
CA SER A 47 -0.68 -6.45 -20.69
C SER A 47 -1.58 -5.28 -20.27
N GLY A 48 -1.81 -4.27 -21.13
CA GLY A 48 -2.88 -3.31 -20.85
C GLY A 48 -2.75 -1.95 -21.52
N THR A 49 -3.47 -1.81 -22.63
CA THR A 49 -3.82 -0.52 -23.28
C THR A 49 -2.77 0.01 -24.27
N ALA A 50 -2.43 -0.80 -25.27
CA ALA A 50 -1.83 -0.34 -26.53
C ALA A 50 -2.85 0.31 -27.50
N GLY A 51 -4.15 0.32 -27.15
CA GLY A 51 -5.21 1.01 -27.89
C GLY A 51 -5.97 1.96 -26.97
N SER A 52 -6.06 3.23 -27.36
CA SER A 52 -6.84 4.33 -26.73
C SER A 52 -6.04 5.47 -26.08
N SER A 53 -4.70 5.52 -26.19
CA SER A 53 -3.98 6.75 -25.78
C SER A 53 -4.36 7.93 -26.68
N ASP A 54 -4.41 7.70 -27.99
CA ASP A 54 -4.71 8.71 -28.98
C ASP A 54 -6.20 9.12 -28.98
N GLU A 55 -7.10 8.18 -28.70
CA GLU A 55 -8.53 8.45 -28.50
C GLU A 55 -8.79 9.25 -27.22
N TRP A 56 -8.09 8.88 -26.14
CA TRP A 56 -8.13 9.65 -24.90
C TRP A 56 -7.64 11.08 -25.14
N LEU A 57 -6.49 11.27 -25.80
CA LEU A 57 -5.97 12.62 -26.11
C LEU A 57 -6.95 13.47 -26.91
N ARG A 58 -7.63 12.89 -27.92
CA ARG A 58 -8.68 13.61 -28.67
C ARG A 58 -9.87 13.98 -27.80
N SER A 59 -10.26 13.13 -26.86
CA SER A 59 -11.34 13.42 -25.90
C SER A 59 -11.00 14.54 -24.90
N GLN A 60 -9.70 14.81 -24.69
CA GLN A 60 -9.23 15.84 -23.77
C GLN A 60 -9.15 17.24 -24.40
N VAL A 61 -9.50 17.42 -25.67
CA VAL A 61 -9.51 18.74 -26.32
C VAL A 61 -10.72 19.54 -25.83
N PRO A 62 -10.52 20.69 -25.14
CA PRO A 62 -11.62 21.54 -24.71
C PRO A 62 -12.43 22.08 -25.91
N PRO A 63 -13.75 22.28 -25.79
CA PRO A 63 -14.61 22.69 -26.91
C PRO A 63 -14.33 24.11 -27.44
N HIS A 64 -13.51 24.89 -26.74
CA HIS A 64 -13.10 26.24 -27.13
C HIS A 64 -11.70 26.28 -27.74
N HIS A 65 -11.09 25.12 -28.02
CA HIS A 65 -9.88 25.05 -28.85
C HIS A 65 -10.29 25.06 -30.32
N GLY A 66 -10.68 26.24 -30.79
CA GLY A 66 -11.03 26.59 -32.17
C GLY A 66 -11.22 28.10 -32.28
#